data_AF-A0AAD0NHF6-F1
#
_entry.id   AF-A0AAD0NHF6-F1
#
_cell.length_a   1.000
_cell.length_b   1.000
_cell.length_c   1.000
_cell.angle_alpha   90.00
_cell.angle_beta   90.00
_cell.angle_gamma   90.00
#
_symmetry.space_group_name_H-M   'P 1'
#
loop_
_entity.id
_entity.type
_entity.pdbx_description
1 polymer ?
#
loop_
_entity_poly.entity_id
_entity_poly.type
_entity_poly.pdbx_seq_one_letter_code
_entity_poly.pdbx_strand_id
1 'polypeptide(L)'
;MRPDPLHNRPFFRPEAEAYRRFRHLGAIALFRPLPVRLLAVVPLIALAVAGMAAVSLTLVPRAELRSAAWGGTAGVHLVIDSDKAPYFHTGDEIELLRDNQIQGVARIEAIVPMVCPTGSSGTGRGHCLQIRARSHASIAPGTPLPTSVRGAPRRYLLSRV
;
A
#
# COMPACT_ATOMS: atom_id res chain seq x y z
N MET A 1 48.13 50.51 65.68
CA MET A 1 47.78 49.10 65.99
C MET A 1 47.03 48.54 64.79
N ARG A 2 47.58 47.50 64.14
CA ARG A 2 46.98 46.84 62.97
C ARG A 2 45.96 45.80 63.49
N PRO A 3 44.70 45.76 62.99
CA PRO A 3 43.73 44.78 63.48
C PRO A 3 44.07 43.37 62.95
N ASP A 4 44.10 42.40 63.85
CA ASP A 4 44.44 41.00 63.58
C ASP A 4 43.43 40.32 62.63
N PRO A 5 43.87 39.39 61.77
CA PRO A 5 43.02 38.75 60.78
C PRO A 5 42.04 37.75 61.40
N LEU A 6 40.78 37.86 60.97
CA LEU A 6 39.60 37.06 61.32
C LEU A 6 39.73 35.56 60.94
N HIS A 7 40.60 34.80 61.60
CA HIS A 7 40.73 33.35 61.31
C HIS A 7 39.71 32.47 62.04
N ASN A 8 39.08 32.96 63.12
CA ASN A 8 38.26 32.13 64.01
C ASN A 8 36.77 32.50 64.05
N ARG A 9 36.26 33.27 63.07
CA ARG A 9 34.81 33.49 62.95
C ARG A 9 34.21 32.51 61.94
N PRO A 10 33.21 31.69 62.32
CA PRO A 10 32.44 30.96 61.33
C PRO A 10 31.78 31.97 60.38
N PHE A 11 31.93 31.73 59.07
CA PHE A 11 31.41 32.61 58.01
C PHE A 11 29.88 32.74 58.05
N PHE A 12 29.19 31.81 58.69
CA PHE A 12 27.75 31.77 58.81
C PHE A 12 27.36 31.63 60.29
N ARG A 13 26.23 32.25 60.67
CA ARG A 13 25.64 32.03 62.00
C ARG A 13 25.24 30.55 62.11
N PRO A 14 25.37 29.91 63.29
CA PRO A 14 25.06 28.49 63.49
C PRO A 14 23.61 28.14 63.11
N GLU A 15 22.69 29.08 63.27
CA GLU A 15 21.30 28.98 62.81
C GLU A 15 21.20 28.70 61.29
N ALA A 16 22.08 29.30 60.47
CA ALA A 16 22.09 29.11 59.01
C ALA A 16 22.70 27.76 58.58
N GLU A 17 23.54 27.13 59.42
CA GLU A 17 24.12 25.82 59.13
C GLU A 17 23.12 24.68 59.35
N ALA A 18 22.22 24.81 60.33
CA ALA A 18 21.14 23.85 60.56
C ALA A 18 20.19 23.76 59.33
N TYR A 19 19.86 24.89 58.71
CA TYR A 19 19.01 24.93 57.51
C TYR A 19 19.72 24.48 56.21
N ARG A 20 21.06 24.49 56.16
CA ARG A 20 21.79 23.94 55.01
C ARG A 20 21.65 22.42 54.89
N ARG A 21 21.69 21.69 56.01
CA ARG A 21 21.59 20.22 55.99
C ARG A 21 20.24 19.74 55.42
N PHE A 22 19.17 20.50 55.62
CA PHE A 22 17.85 20.19 55.03
C PHE A 22 17.73 20.57 53.54
N ARG A 23 18.49 21.57 53.06
CA ARG A 23 18.45 21.99 51.64
C ARG A 23 19.32 21.13 50.72
N HIS A 24 20.29 20.39 51.24
CA HIS A 24 21.17 19.54 50.44
C HIS A 24 20.64 18.12 50.15
N LEU A 25 19.43 17.78 50.64
CA LEU A 25 18.70 16.57 50.24
C LEU A 25 17.64 16.84 49.16
N GLY A 26 17.50 18.08 48.73
CA GLY A 26 16.58 18.48 47.66
C GLY A 26 17.33 18.89 46.39
N ALA A 27 17.18 18.09 45.35
CA ALA A 27 17.38 18.46 43.95
C ALA A 27 18.81 18.58 43.43
N ILE A 28 19.52 17.45 43.36
CA ILE A 28 20.12 17.03 42.07
C ILE A 28 19.88 15.52 41.92
N ALA A 29 18.62 15.14 41.66
CA ALA A 29 18.33 13.87 41.01
C ALA A 29 18.80 14.00 39.55
N LEU A 30 20.10 13.75 39.31
CA LEU A 30 20.67 13.49 37.98
C LEU A 30 20.28 12.10 37.45
N PHE A 31 19.25 11.47 38.01
CA PHE A 31 18.52 10.37 37.40
C PHE A 31 17.29 10.94 36.70
N ARG A 32 17.47 11.50 35.51
CA ARG A 32 16.32 11.73 34.62
C ARG A 32 15.72 10.36 34.28
N PRO A 33 14.44 10.08 34.60
CA PRO A 33 13.78 8.92 34.00
C PRO A 33 13.50 9.27 32.53
N LEU A 34 14.41 8.90 31.64
CA LEU A 34 13.99 8.52 30.29
C LEU A 34 13.20 7.21 30.47
N PRO A 35 11.85 7.25 30.55
CA PRO A 35 11.10 6.78 29.39
C PRO A 35 9.65 7.30 29.23
N VAL A 36 9.17 8.31 29.98
CA VAL A 36 7.73 8.67 29.87
C VAL A 36 7.38 9.35 28.54
N ARG A 37 8.30 10.18 28.02
CA ARG A 37 8.13 10.80 26.68
C ARG A 37 8.23 9.76 25.55
N LEU A 38 9.07 8.73 25.70
CA LEU A 38 9.14 7.61 24.75
C LEU A 38 7.86 6.76 24.80
N LEU A 39 7.33 6.48 25.99
CA LEU A 39 6.07 5.76 26.18
C LEU A 39 4.85 6.50 25.60
N ALA A 40 4.87 7.83 25.52
CA ALA A 40 3.82 8.61 24.87
C ALA A 40 4.01 8.73 23.35
N VAL A 41 5.26 8.78 22.88
CA VAL A 41 5.58 8.93 21.45
C VAL A 41 5.44 7.60 20.69
N VAL A 42 5.77 6.47 21.30
CA VAL A 42 5.62 5.13 20.68
C VAL A 42 4.18 4.82 20.26
N PRO A 43 3.13 4.99 21.09
CA PRO A 43 1.76 4.74 20.67
C PRO A 43 1.28 5.73 19.61
N LEU A 44 1.77 6.98 19.61
CA LEU A 44 1.48 7.96 18.56
C LEU A 44 2.12 7.58 17.23
N ILE A 45 3.36 7.11 17.23
CA ILE A 45 4.04 6.57 16.04
C ILE A 45 3.32 5.29 15.59
N ALA A 46 2.94 4.40 16.51
CA ALA A 46 2.19 3.19 16.18
C ALA A 46 0.81 3.52 15.57
N LEU A 47 0.11 4.54 16.08
CA LEU A 47 -1.14 5.06 15.51
C LEU A 47 -0.93 5.73 14.16
N ALA A 48 0.17 6.45 13.97
CA ALA A 48 0.51 7.06 12.68
C ALA A 48 0.87 6.01 11.63
N VAL A 49 1.66 4.99 12.00
CA VAL A 49 2.02 3.86 11.13
C VAL A 49 0.80 2.99 10.84
N ALA A 50 -0.04 2.69 11.85
CA ALA A 50 -1.29 1.96 11.67
C ALA A 50 -2.29 2.77 10.85
N GLY A 51 -2.38 4.09 11.05
CA GLY A 51 -3.24 5.00 10.30
C GLY A 51 -2.81 5.18 8.85
N MET A 52 -1.50 5.18 8.56
CA MET A 52 -0.97 5.17 7.19
C MET A 52 -1.13 3.78 6.53
N ALA A 53 -1.01 2.69 7.29
CA ALA A 53 -1.22 1.33 6.79
C ALA A 53 -2.71 0.99 6.57
N ALA A 54 -3.62 1.64 7.28
CA ALA A 54 -5.04 1.32 7.26
C ALA A 54 -5.76 1.75 5.98
N VAL A 55 -5.22 2.69 5.21
CA VAL A 55 -5.90 3.22 4.01
C VAL A 55 -5.24 2.69 2.74
N SER A 56 -5.24 1.36 2.59
CA SER A 56 -4.90 0.70 1.32
C SER A 56 -6.18 0.27 0.60
N LEU A 57 -6.30 0.67 -0.66
CA LEU A 57 -7.44 0.30 -1.50
C LEU A 57 -6.99 -0.79 -2.47
N THR A 58 -7.56 -1.99 -2.34
CA THR A 58 -7.31 -3.11 -3.25
C THR A 58 -8.31 -3.06 -4.39
N LEU A 59 -7.84 -2.76 -5.61
CA LEU A 59 -8.64 -2.84 -6.83
C LEU A 59 -8.30 -4.12 -7.56
N VAL A 60 -9.34 -4.88 -7.90
CA VAL A 60 -9.25 -6.07 -8.73
C VAL A 60 -9.84 -5.71 -10.09
N PRO A 61 -9.03 -5.39 -11.11
CA PRO A 61 -9.54 -4.89 -12.37
C PRO A 61 -10.31 -5.99 -13.09
N ARG A 62 -11.53 -5.67 -13.49
CA ARG A 62 -12.39 -6.55 -14.29
C ARG A 62 -12.80 -5.83 -15.57
N ALA A 63 -12.72 -6.54 -16.70
CA ALA A 63 -13.16 -6.06 -17.99
C ALA A 63 -14.13 -7.06 -18.64
N GLU A 64 -15.25 -6.56 -19.14
CA GLU A 64 -16.15 -7.34 -20.00
C GLU A 64 -15.53 -7.43 -21.40
N LEU A 65 -15.70 -8.60 -22.03
CA LEU A 65 -15.14 -8.87 -23.34
C LEU A 65 -16.17 -8.48 -24.40
N ARG A 66 -15.75 -7.66 -25.37
CA ARG A 66 -16.55 -7.44 -26.59
C ARG A 66 -16.57 -8.65 -27.49
N SER A 67 -15.44 -9.33 -27.57
CA SER A 67 -15.30 -10.59 -28.28
C SER A 67 -14.15 -11.40 -27.72
N ALA A 68 -14.26 -12.71 -27.81
CA ALA A 68 -13.20 -13.65 -27.47
C ALA A 68 -13.09 -14.72 -28.56
N ALA A 69 -11.89 -15.23 -28.79
CA ALA A 69 -11.64 -16.36 -29.67
C ALA A 69 -10.49 -17.21 -29.12
N TRP A 70 -10.62 -18.52 -29.20
CA TRP A 70 -9.51 -19.43 -28.92
C TRP A 70 -8.55 -19.47 -30.12
N GLY A 71 -7.26 -19.27 -29.87
CA GLY A 71 -6.18 -19.28 -30.86
C GLY A 71 -5.33 -20.53 -30.74
N GLY A 72 -5.64 -21.56 -31.52
CA GLY A 72 -4.91 -22.84 -31.44
C GLY A 72 -5.17 -23.59 -30.12
N THR A 73 -4.18 -24.37 -29.65
CA THR A 73 -4.35 -25.30 -28.51
C THR A 73 -4.35 -24.64 -27.13
N ALA A 74 -3.70 -23.48 -26.99
CA ALA A 74 -3.60 -22.76 -25.72
C ALA A 74 -3.68 -21.22 -25.86
N GLY A 75 -3.77 -20.70 -27.08
CA GLY A 75 -3.87 -19.25 -27.30
C GLY A 75 -5.29 -18.75 -27.08
N VAL A 76 -5.39 -17.49 -26.67
CA VAL A 76 -6.65 -16.79 -26.41
C VAL A 76 -6.52 -15.38 -26.95
N HIS A 77 -7.48 -14.98 -27.75
CA HIS A 77 -7.62 -13.62 -28.27
C HIS A 77 -8.83 -12.98 -27.59
N LEU A 78 -8.60 -11.88 -26.89
CA LEU A 78 -9.58 -11.19 -26.08
C LEU A 78 -9.65 -9.75 -26.54
N VAL A 79 -10.85 -9.21 -26.73
CA VAL A 79 -11.05 -7.82 -27.12
C VAL A 79 -11.77 -7.09 -26.01
N ILE A 80 -11.13 -6.06 -25.48
CA ILE A 80 -11.65 -5.19 -24.43
C ILE A 80 -11.69 -3.74 -24.89
N ASP A 81 -12.45 -2.93 -24.16
CA ASP A 81 -12.45 -1.48 -24.34
C ASP A 81 -11.10 -0.85 -23.99
N SER A 82 -10.77 0.23 -24.70
CA SER A 82 -9.51 0.96 -24.51
C SER A 82 -9.42 1.71 -23.18
N ASP A 83 -10.55 2.01 -22.51
CA ASP A 83 -10.56 2.61 -21.17
C ASP A 83 -9.93 1.69 -20.11
N LYS A 84 -9.85 0.38 -20.39
CA LYS A 84 -9.23 -0.61 -19.51
C LYS A 84 -7.73 -0.79 -19.72
N ALA A 85 -7.11 -0.08 -20.68
CA ALA A 85 -5.68 -0.16 -20.97
C ALA A 85 -4.76 -0.07 -19.73
N PRO A 86 -4.99 0.85 -18.77
CA PRO A 86 -4.08 1.05 -17.64
C PRO A 86 -4.03 -0.12 -16.65
N TYR A 87 -4.90 -1.12 -16.79
CA TYR A 87 -5.03 -2.21 -15.84
C TYR A 87 -4.43 -3.55 -16.32
N PHE A 88 -4.15 -3.68 -17.61
CA PHE A 88 -3.65 -4.93 -18.20
C PHE A 88 -2.34 -4.67 -18.93
N HIS A 89 -1.30 -5.43 -18.59
CA HIS A 89 0.04 -5.28 -19.18
C HIS A 89 0.54 -6.61 -19.72
N THR A 90 1.49 -6.52 -20.64
CA THR A 90 2.17 -7.72 -21.14
C THR A 90 2.94 -8.39 -20.01
N GLY A 91 2.78 -9.71 -19.88
CA GLY A 91 3.36 -10.50 -18.81
C GLY A 91 2.42 -10.75 -17.63
N ASP A 92 1.32 -9.99 -17.49
CA ASP A 92 0.34 -10.16 -16.41
C ASP A 92 -0.39 -11.51 -16.53
N GLU A 93 -0.71 -12.11 -15.39
CA GLU A 93 -1.65 -13.21 -15.29
C GLU A 93 -3.07 -12.67 -15.14
N ILE A 94 -3.99 -13.26 -15.91
CA ILE A 94 -5.41 -12.93 -15.92
C ILE A 94 -6.26 -14.18 -15.73
N GLU A 95 -7.34 -14.04 -14.97
CA GLU A 95 -8.38 -15.05 -14.86
C GLU A 95 -9.39 -14.87 -15.98
N LEU A 96 -9.68 -15.95 -16.69
CA LEU A 96 -10.73 -16.02 -17.70
C LEU A 96 -12.04 -16.39 -17.02
N LEU A 97 -13.07 -15.56 -17.18
CA LEU A 97 -14.34 -15.70 -16.49
C LEU A 97 -15.47 -15.88 -17.49
N ARG A 98 -16.39 -16.79 -17.18
CA ARG A 98 -17.69 -16.92 -17.83
C ARG A 98 -18.77 -16.96 -16.77
N ASP A 99 -19.76 -16.10 -16.89
CA ASP A 99 -20.88 -16.01 -15.93
C ASP A 99 -20.41 -15.93 -14.46
N ASN A 100 -19.36 -15.14 -14.22
CA ASN A 100 -18.63 -14.99 -12.95
C ASN A 100 -17.87 -16.22 -12.44
N GLN A 101 -17.87 -17.35 -13.15
CA GLN A 101 -17.07 -18.52 -12.80
C GLN A 101 -15.72 -18.50 -13.50
N ILE A 102 -14.67 -18.87 -12.75
CA ILE A 102 -13.30 -18.97 -13.27
C ILE A 102 -13.21 -20.20 -14.17
N GLN A 103 -12.91 -19.98 -15.44
CA GLN A 103 -12.66 -21.05 -16.41
C GLN A 103 -11.19 -21.48 -16.45
N GLY A 104 -10.28 -20.55 -16.14
CA GLY A 104 -8.85 -20.81 -16.14
C GLY A 104 -8.02 -19.54 -15.99
N VAL A 105 -6.71 -19.71 -16.06
CA VAL A 105 -5.72 -18.63 -15.97
C VAL A 105 -4.93 -18.56 -17.27
N ALA A 106 -4.68 -17.35 -17.75
CA ALA A 106 -3.87 -17.08 -18.93
C ALA A 106 -2.86 -15.96 -18.66
N ARG A 107 -1.73 -16.01 -19.36
CA ARG A 107 -0.71 -14.97 -19.30
C ARG A 107 -0.76 -14.11 -20.55
N ILE A 108 -0.75 -12.78 -20.39
CA ILE A 108 -0.77 -11.85 -21.51
C ILE A 108 0.58 -11.86 -22.24
N GLU A 109 0.58 -12.20 -23.53
CA GLU A 109 1.77 -12.21 -24.38
C GLU A 109 1.93 -10.92 -25.19
N ALA A 110 0.81 -10.31 -25.61
CA ALA A 110 0.83 -9.05 -26.33
C ALA A 110 -0.49 -8.29 -26.16
N ILE A 111 -0.40 -6.96 -26.24
CA ILE A 111 -1.56 -6.06 -26.28
C ILE A 111 -1.43 -5.20 -27.53
N VAL A 112 -2.41 -5.29 -28.42
CA VAL A 112 -2.40 -4.62 -29.72
C VAL A 112 -3.60 -3.69 -29.82
N PRO A 113 -3.41 -2.38 -30.06
CA PRO A 113 -4.52 -1.49 -30.34
C PRO A 113 -5.18 -1.85 -31.66
N MET A 114 -6.51 -1.88 -31.69
CA MET A 114 -7.29 -2.19 -32.88
C MET A 114 -8.57 -1.36 -32.95
N VAL A 115 -9.21 -1.36 -34.12
CA VAL A 115 -10.59 -0.88 -34.25
C VAL A 115 -11.52 -1.96 -33.69
N CYS A 116 -12.46 -1.58 -32.84
CA CYS A 116 -13.42 -2.54 -32.28
C CYS A 116 -14.17 -3.27 -33.39
N PRO A 117 -14.34 -4.61 -33.30
CA PRO A 117 -15.13 -5.34 -34.28
C PRO A 117 -16.57 -4.83 -34.26
N THR A 118 -17.09 -4.49 -35.42
CA THR A 118 -18.49 -4.10 -35.61
C THR A 118 -19.37 -5.32 -35.40
N GLY A 119 -19.89 -5.53 -34.19
CA GLY A 119 -20.68 -6.73 -33.90
C GLY A 119 -21.40 -6.82 -32.56
N SER A 120 -21.11 -5.99 -31.55
CA SER A 120 -21.82 -6.07 -30.26
C SER A 120 -22.14 -4.69 -29.71
N SER A 121 -23.43 -4.35 -29.70
CA SER A 121 -24.06 -3.12 -29.20
C SER A 121 -23.48 -1.81 -29.75
N GLY A 122 -24.21 -1.23 -30.69
CA GLY A 122 -23.83 -0.02 -31.41
C GLY A 122 -23.45 1.15 -30.50
N THR A 123 -22.28 1.72 -30.78
CA THR A 123 -22.06 3.16 -30.98
C THR A 123 -20.57 3.37 -31.24
N GLY A 124 -20.24 3.83 -32.44
CA GLY A 124 -18.93 4.40 -32.79
C GLY A 124 -17.86 3.42 -33.27
N ARG A 125 -17.04 3.90 -34.20
CA ARG A 125 -15.69 3.37 -34.48
C ARG A 125 -14.83 3.59 -33.22
N GLY A 126 -15.04 2.76 -32.20
CA GLY A 126 -14.27 2.80 -30.97
C GLY A 126 -12.88 2.19 -31.17
N HIS A 127 -11.90 2.69 -30.41
CA HIS A 127 -10.63 2.01 -30.25
C HIS A 127 -10.75 0.94 -29.16
N CYS A 128 -10.31 -0.27 -29.49
CA CYS A 128 -10.28 -1.42 -28.59
C CYS A 128 -8.84 -1.90 -28.42
N LEU A 129 -8.64 -2.76 -27.43
CA LEU A 129 -7.39 -3.47 -27.23
C LEU A 129 -7.62 -4.95 -27.49
N GLN A 130 -6.82 -5.52 -28.39
CA GLN A 130 -6.68 -6.96 -28.53
C GLN A 130 -5.62 -7.45 -27.57
N ILE A 131 -6.02 -8.20 -26.56
CA ILE A 131 -5.12 -8.95 -25.70
C ILE A 131 -4.93 -10.33 -26.33
N ARG A 132 -3.67 -10.66 -26.62
CA ARG A 132 -3.24 -12.03 -26.98
C ARG A 132 -2.65 -12.65 -25.73
N ALA A 133 -3.28 -13.70 -25.25
CA ALA A 133 -2.87 -14.39 -24.03
C ALA A 133 -2.70 -15.88 -24.29
N ARG A 134 -1.94 -16.54 -23.44
CA ARG A 134 -1.73 -17.99 -23.47
C ARG A 134 -2.24 -18.61 -22.18
N SER A 135 -3.21 -19.50 -22.30
CA SER A 135 -3.74 -20.29 -21.20
C SER A 135 -2.66 -21.22 -20.65
N HIS A 136 -2.61 -21.37 -19.33
CA HIS A 136 -1.72 -22.34 -18.67
C HIS A 136 -2.13 -23.80 -18.93
N ALA A 137 -3.41 -24.03 -19.20
CA ALA A 137 -3.95 -25.33 -19.55
C ALA A 137 -4.32 -25.38 -21.04
N SER A 138 -4.16 -26.55 -21.65
CA SER A 138 -4.70 -26.81 -22.99
C SER A 138 -6.22 -26.63 -22.99
N ILE A 139 -6.74 -25.90 -23.98
CA ILE A 139 -8.17 -25.64 -24.12
C ILE A 139 -8.81 -26.88 -24.75
N ALA A 140 -9.78 -27.47 -24.07
CA ALA A 140 -10.49 -28.62 -24.62
C ALA A 140 -11.36 -28.17 -25.82
N PRO A 141 -11.50 -29.01 -26.86
CA PRO A 141 -12.44 -28.74 -27.94
C PRO A 141 -13.85 -28.51 -27.39
N GLY A 142 -14.50 -27.43 -27.82
CA GLY A 142 -15.84 -27.07 -27.34
C GLY A 142 -15.87 -26.34 -25.99
N THR A 143 -14.72 -26.01 -25.38
CA THR A 143 -14.70 -25.11 -24.22
C THR A 143 -15.35 -23.77 -24.58
N PRO A 144 -16.40 -23.35 -23.85
CA PRO A 144 -17.09 -22.12 -24.15
C PRO A 144 -16.19 -20.91 -23.89
N LEU A 145 -16.36 -19.88 -24.72
CA LEU A 145 -15.58 -18.65 -24.65
C LEU A 145 -15.83 -17.88 -23.35
N PRO A 146 -14.80 -17.23 -22.78
CA PRO A 146 -14.97 -16.34 -21.64
C PRO A 146 -15.80 -15.11 -22.04
N THR A 147 -16.50 -14.54 -21.08
CA THR A 147 -17.28 -13.30 -21.24
C THR A 147 -16.65 -12.10 -20.53
N SER A 148 -15.75 -12.35 -19.57
CA SER A 148 -14.99 -11.29 -18.90
C SER A 148 -13.60 -11.78 -18.49
N VAL A 149 -12.72 -10.85 -18.18
CA VAL A 149 -11.39 -11.14 -17.64
C VAL A 149 -11.14 -10.33 -16.38
N ARG A 150 -10.34 -10.90 -15.49
CA ARG A 150 -9.93 -10.28 -14.24
C ARG A 150 -8.42 -10.29 -14.12
N GLY A 151 -7.84 -9.13 -13.89
CA GLY A 151 -6.41 -8.98 -13.66
C GLY A 151 -6.05 -9.15 -12.18
N ALA A 152 -4.74 -9.14 -11.91
CA ALA A 152 -4.22 -9.27 -10.55
C ALA A 152 -4.68 -8.12 -9.63
N PRO A 153 -4.89 -8.39 -8.32
CA PRO A 153 -5.21 -7.36 -7.34
C PRO A 153 -4.08 -6.33 -7.23
N ARG A 154 -4.43 -5.05 -7.35
CA ARG A 154 -3.50 -3.92 -7.18
C ARG A 154 -3.79 -3.18 -5.88
N ARG A 155 -2.75 -2.91 -5.11
CA ARG A 155 -2.83 -2.13 -3.86
C ARG A 155 -2.44 -0.69 -4.13
N TYR A 156 -3.34 0.23 -3.81
CA TYR A 156 -3.08 1.66 -3.85
C TYR A 156 -2.98 2.21 -2.43
N LEU A 157 -1.93 2.99 -2.16
CA LEU A 157 -1.83 3.78 -0.94
C LEU A 157 -2.63 5.05 -1.15
N LEU A 158 -3.64 5.27 -0.31
CA LEU A 158 -4.43 6.51 -0.36
C LEU A 158 -3.64 7.61 0.33
N SER A 159 -2.85 8.37 -0.44
CA SER A 159 -2.28 9.62 0.04
C SER A 159 -3.42 10.62 0.20
N ARG A 160 -3.64 11.13 1.42
CA ARG A 160 -4.57 12.24 1.66
C ARG A 160 -4.15 13.42 0.77
N VAL A 161 -5.05 13.85 -0.11
CA VAL A 161 -4.98 15.11 -0.87
C VAL A 161 -5.40 16.25 0.04
#